data_AF-V8G984-F1
#
_entry.id   AF-V8G984-F1
#
_cell.length_a   1.000
_cell.length_b   1.000
_cell.length_c   1.000
_cell.angle_alpha   90.00
_cell.angle_beta   90.00
_cell.angle_gamma   90.00
#
_symmetry.space_group_name_H-M   'P 1'
#
loop_
_entity.id
_entity.type
_entity.pdbx_description
1 polymer ?
#
loop_
_entity_poly.entity_id
_entity_poly.type
_entity_poly.pdbx_seq_one_letter_code
_entity_poly.pdbx_strand_id
1 'polypeptide(L)'
;MVTGQYISFIESVAQSKRVFTLMGEGESALSTSLHFLDEEGNEAPVLCVWSLEALASYHKKEGWKNFKLKVIPLEEFIENWCLGMFFDGVIVGVNFDQHMFGKEVTSLELAEDLIQQLEQNLINIEFKNFKDLEELKEYISSLNNN
;
A
#
# COMPACT_ATOMS: atom_id res chain seq x y z
N MET A 1 -1.18 15.34 -10.89
CA MET A 1 -2.64 15.31 -10.61
C MET A 1 -2.95 13.99 -9.93
N VAL A 2 -3.60 14.01 -8.77
CA VAL A 2 -4.08 12.79 -8.12
C VAL A 2 -5.15 12.16 -9.03
N THR A 3 -5.03 10.87 -9.35
CA THR A 3 -5.97 10.19 -10.25
C THR A 3 -7.23 9.77 -9.49
N GLY A 4 -8.39 9.72 -10.15
CA GLY A 4 -9.64 9.28 -9.51
C GLY A 4 -9.58 7.85 -8.96
N GLN A 5 -8.73 6.99 -9.54
CA GLN A 5 -8.49 5.63 -9.06
C GLN A 5 -7.74 5.61 -7.72
N TYR A 6 -6.77 6.51 -7.53
CA TYR A 6 -6.03 6.64 -6.29
C TYR A 6 -6.95 7.12 -5.15
N ILE A 7 -7.74 8.16 -5.38
CA ILE A 7 -8.72 8.66 -4.41
C ILE A 7 -9.71 7.54 -4.03
N SER A 8 -10.23 6.81 -5.03
CA SER A 8 -11.13 5.69 -4.80
C SER A 8 -10.47 4.57 -3.98
N PHE A 9 -9.17 4.32 -4.16
CA PHE A 9 -8.41 3.37 -3.34
C PHE A 9 -8.40 3.82 -1.88
N ILE A 10 -7.95 5.05 -1.62
CA ILE A 10 -7.83 5.62 -0.26
C ILE A 10 -9.18 5.59 0.47
N GLU A 11 -10.25 6.07 -0.18
CA GLU A 11 -11.60 6.07 0.39
C GLU A 11 -12.08 4.64 0.71
N SER A 12 -11.93 3.72 -0.25
CA SER A 12 -12.40 2.34 -0.10
C SER A 12 -11.63 1.59 0.99
N VAL A 13 -10.32 1.78 1.08
CA VAL A 13 -9.46 1.14 2.08
C VAL A 13 -9.74 1.70 3.46
N ALA A 14 -9.85 3.03 3.61
CA ALA A 14 -10.18 3.66 4.89
C ALA A 14 -11.54 3.17 5.42
N GLN A 15 -12.55 3.06 4.55
CA GLN A 15 -13.88 2.60 4.95
C GLN A 15 -13.94 1.09 5.25
N SER A 16 -13.29 0.26 4.43
CA SER A 16 -13.31 -1.20 4.61
C SER A 16 -12.30 -1.71 5.65
N LYS A 17 -11.29 -0.88 5.98
CA LYS A 17 -10.12 -1.21 6.80
C LYS A 17 -9.35 -2.44 6.30
N ARG A 18 -9.37 -2.67 4.99
CA ARG A 18 -8.77 -3.85 4.36
C ARG A 18 -8.00 -3.46 3.12
N VAL A 19 -6.80 -4.00 3.02
CA VAL A 19 -5.96 -3.95 1.83
C VAL A 19 -5.80 -5.38 1.32
N PHE A 20 -5.91 -5.56 0.01
CA PHE A 20 -5.77 -6.86 -0.62
C PHE A 20 -4.45 -6.92 -1.38
N THR A 21 -3.73 -8.03 -1.26
CA THR A 21 -2.58 -8.34 -2.11
C THR A 21 -2.60 -9.82 -2.47
N LEU A 22 -1.64 -10.25 -3.27
CA LEU A 22 -1.41 -11.65 -3.61
C LEU A 22 -0.07 -12.09 -3.00
N MET A 23 -0.03 -13.28 -2.40
CA MET A 23 1.22 -13.88 -1.91
C MET A 23 1.39 -15.32 -2.40
N GLY A 24 2.60 -15.66 -2.85
CA GLY A 24 3.06 -17.00 -3.16
C GLY A 24 3.61 -17.73 -1.92
N GLU A 25 4.51 -18.69 -2.13
CA GLU A 25 5.20 -19.41 -1.06
C GLU A 25 6.32 -18.54 -0.46
N GLY A 26 5.93 -17.57 0.36
CA GLY A 26 6.86 -16.66 1.04
C GLY A 26 7.17 -15.36 0.28
N GLU A 27 6.62 -15.19 -0.92
CA GLU A 27 6.85 -14.01 -1.77
C GLU A 27 5.56 -13.20 -1.94
N SER A 28 5.68 -11.87 -1.92
CA SER A 28 4.59 -10.95 -2.25
C SER A 28 4.48 -10.74 -3.76
N ALA A 29 3.31 -10.32 -4.24
CA ALA A 29 3.13 -9.91 -5.63
C ALA A 29 3.84 -8.57 -5.91
N LEU A 30 5.09 -8.69 -6.37
CA LEU A 30 5.92 -7.57 -6.77
C LEU A 30 5.94 -7.40 -8.30
N SER A 31 5.99 -6.14 -8.73
CA SER A 31 6.34 -5.71 -10.09
C SER A 31 7.59 -4.83 -10.04
N THR A 32 8.14 -4.42 -11.18
CA THR A 32 9.15 -3.34 -11.25
C THR A 32 8.49 -2.00 -11.56
N SER A 33 9.06 -0.92 -11.03
CA SER A 33 8.52 0.42 -11.19
C SER A 33 8.90 0.99 -12.54
N LEU A 34 7.97 1.74 -13.13
CA LEU A 34 8.24 2.52 -14.35
C LEU A 34 8.64 3.98 -14.05
N HIS A 35 8.46 4.44 -12.81
CA HIS A 35 8.64 5.86 -12.45
C HIS A 35 9.63 6.11 -11.31
N PHE A 36 10.01 5.09 -10.56
CA PHE A 36 10.87 5.21 -9.40
C PHE A 36 12.12 4.34 -9.58
N LEU A 37 13.26 4.91 -9.18
CA LEU A 37 14.53 4.20 -9.12
C LEU A 37 14.94 4.01 -7.66
N ASP A 38 15.63 2.91 -7.38
CA ASP A 38 16.30 2.68 -6.11
C ASP A 38 17.60 3.52 -6.00
N GLU A 39 18.30 3.40 -4.86
CA GLU A 39 19.54 4.14 -4.59
C GLU A 39 20.69 3.77 -5.56
N GLU A 40 20.63 2.60 -6.17
CA GLU A 40 21.61 2.12 -7.15
C GLU A 40 21.25 2.54 -8.59
N GLY A 41 20.07 3.17 -8.78
CA GLY A 41 19.56 3.61 -10.08
C GLY A 41 18.81 2.53 -10.86
N ASN A 42 18.44 1.41 -10.24
CA ASN A 42 17.60 0.37 -10.85
C ASN A 42 16.12 0.65 -10.61
N GLU A 43 15.23 0.04 -11.40
CA GLU A 43 13.78 0.13 -11.20
C GLU A 43 13.38 -0.36 -9.80
N ALA A 44 12.72 0.49 -9.00
CA ALA A 44 12.32 0.13 -7.64
C ALA A 44 11.29 -1.02 -7.65
N PRO A 45 11.33 -1.95 -6.67
CA PRO A 45 10.29 -2.96 -6.52
C PRO A 45 8.95 -2.35 -6.11
N VAL A 46 7.86 -2.86 -6.68
CA VAL A 46 6.49 -2.35 -6.48
C VAL A 46 5.61 -3.43 -5.87
N LEU A 47 5.18 -3.25 -4.61
CA LEU A 47 4.14 -4.09 -4.04
C LEU A 47 2.78 -3.77 -4.66
N CYS A 48 2.14 -4.76 -5.26
CA CYS A 48 0.81 -4.60 -5.85
C CYS A 48 -0.28 -4.81 -4.80
N VAL A 49 -1.12 -3.79 -4.61
CA VAL A 49 -2.23 -3.82 -3.65
C VAL A 49 -3.53 -3.32 -4.27
N TRP A 50 -4.65 -3.81 -3.76
CA TRP A 50 -5.99 -3.47 -4.24
C TRP A 50 -6.92 -3.14 -3.09
N SER A 51 -7.89 -2.26 -3.35
CA SER A 51 -8.92 -1.89 -2.39
C SER A 51 -10.09 -2.89 -2.35
N LEU A 52 -10.18 -3.79 -3.33
CA LEU A 52 -11.23 -4.80 -3.45
C LEU A 52 -10.67 -6.18 -3.77
N GLU A 53 -11.21 -7.20 -3.11
CA GLU A 53 -10.88 -8.61 -3.33
C GLU A 53 -11.05 -9.04 -4.80
N ALA A 54 -12.11 -8.58 -5.46
CA ALA A 54 -12.40 -8.93 -6.84
C ALA A 54 -11.31 -8.44 -7.81
N LEU A 55 -10.72 -7.26 -7.55
CA LEU A 55 -9.63 -6.70 -8.34
C LEU A 55 -8.36 -7.54 -8.17
N ALA A 56 -7.97 -7.84 -6.93
CA ALA A 56 -6.82 -8.71 -6.66
C ALA A 56 -7.00 -10.12 -7.24
N SER A 57 -8.21 -10.69 -7.14
CA SER A 57 -8.49 -12.04 -7.62
C SER A 57 -8.45 -12.15 -9.15
N TYR A 58 -8.71 -11.07 -9.88
CA TYR A 58 -8.60 -11.04 -11.33
C TYR A 58 -7.18 -11.36 -11.81
N HIS A 59 -6.19 -10.84 -11.07
CA HIS A 59 -4.76 -10.96 -11.35
C HIS A 59 -4.16 -12.34 -11.08
N LYS A 60 -4.93 -13.25 -10.46
CA LYS A 60 -4.54 -14.66 -10.31
C LYS A 60 -4.51 -15.43 -11.64
N LYS A 61 -4.83 -14.81 -12.77
CA LYS A 61 -4.88 -15.49 -14.08
C LYS A 61 -3.57 -15.40 -14.87
N GLU A 62 -2.75 -14.38 -14.62
CA GLU A 62 -1.55 -14.05 -15.40
C GLU A 62 -0.38 -13.76 -14.44
N GLY A 63 0.69 -14.56 -14.45
CA GLY A 63 1.87 -14.39 -13.58
C GLY A 63 1.73 -14.90 -12.13
N TRP A 64 0.57 -14.71 -11.51
CA TRP A 64 0.33 -15.07 -10.09
C TRP A 64 -0.65 -16.21 -9.87
N LYS A 65 -0.66 -17.19 -10.79
CA LYS A 65 -1.61 -18.32 -10.76
C LYS A 65 -1.62 -19.12 -9.47
N ASN A 66 -0.45 -19.30 -8.86
CA ASN A 66 -0.29 -20.06 -7.62
C ASN A 66 -0.37 -19.17 -6.36
N PHE A 67 -0.50 -17.85 -6.53
CA PHE A 67 -0.58 -16.94 -5.40
C PHE A 67 -1.97 -17.00 -4.77
N LYS A 68 -2.02 -16.78 -3.47
CA LYS A 68 -3.25 -16.71 -2.69
C LYS A 68 -3.56 -15.26 -2.38
N LEU A 69 -4.85 -14.95 -2.33
CA LEU A 69 -5.32 -13.67 -1.83
C LEU A 69 -4.91 -13.54 -0.37
N LYS A 70 -4.28 -12.41 -0.04
CA LYS A 70 -4.01 -12.00 1.33
C LYS A 70 -4.81 -10.73 1.62
N VAL A 71 -5.58 -10.78 2.70
CA VAL A 71 -6.23 -9.60 3.28
C VAL A 71 -5.33 -9.11 4.40
N ILE A 72 -4.92 -7.86 4.30
CA ILE A 72 -4.11 -7.17 5.30
C ILE A 72 -5.03 -6.17 6.00
N PRO A 73 -5.19 -6.25 7.33
CA PRO A 73 -5.86 -5.20 8.11
C PRO A 73 -5.17 -3.84 7.91
N LEU A 74 -5.93 -2.76 7.82
CA LEU A 74 -5.38 -1.44 7.52
C LEU A 74 -4.35 -0.98 8.55
N GLU A 75 -4.55 -1.26 9.84
CA GLU A 75 -3.59 -0.94 10.89
C GLU A 75 -2.26 -1.66 10.67
N GLU A 76 -2.31 -2.95 10.35
CA GLU A 76 -1.12 -3.75 10.08
C GLU A 76 -0.43 -3.25 8.81
N PHE A 77 -1.21 -2.91 7.78
CA PHE A 77 -0.68 -2.39 6.53
C PHE A 77 0.09 -1.09 6.76
N ILE A 78 -0.44 -0.15 7.54
CA ILE A 78 0.27 1.10 7.79
C ILE A 78 1.50 0.87 8.70
N GLU A 79 1.33 0.19 9.85
CA GLU A 79 2.41 0.05 10.85
C GLU A 79 3.55 -0.86 10.41
N ASN A 80 3.26 -1.95 9.73
CA ASN A 80 4.25 -2.99 9.45
C ASN A 80 4.65 -3.01 7.98
N TRP A 81 3.68 -2.84 7.08
CA TRP A 81 3.96 -2.92 5.65
C TRP A 81 4.50 -1.60 5.11
N CYS A 82 3.80 -0.48 5.27
CA CYS A 82 4.26 0.80 4.73
C CYS A 82 5.60 1.22 5.33
N LEU A 83 5.75 1.13 6.65
CA LEU A 83 7.01 1.46 7.33
C LEU A 83 8.14 0.51 6.93
N GLY A 84 7.90 -0.80 6.90
CA GLY A 84 8.92 -1.78 6.46
C GLY A 84 9.34 -1.55 5.01
N MET A 85 8.37 -1.37 4.11
CA MET A 85 8.61 -1.09 2.69
C MET A 85 9.42 0.19 2.48
N PHE A 86 9.20 1.23 3.29
CA PHE A 86 10.00 2.45 3.22
C PHE A 86 11.49 2.15 3.46
N PHE A 87 11.82 1.39 4.51
CA PHE A 87 13.20 1.03 4.82
C PHE A 87 13.81 0.07 3.77
N ASP A 88 12.97 -0.77 3.15
CA ASP A 88 13.39 -1.72 2.11
C ASP A 88 13.46 -1.08 0.69
N GLY A 89 13.13 0.21 0.54
CA GLY A 89 13.09 0.88 -0.76
C GLY A 89 11.98 0.37 -1.69
N VAL A 90 10.95 -0.27 -1.14
CA VAL A 90 9.81 -0.82 -1.87
C VAL A 90 8.70 0.24 -1.97
N ILE A 91 8.19 0.46 -3.17
CA ILE A 91 7.05 1.36 -3.40
C ILE A 91 5.75 0.57 -3.56
N VAL A 92 4.63 1.28 -3.69
CA VAL A 92 3.30 0.67 -3.77
C VAL A 92 2.61 1.00 -5.09
N GLY A 93 2.11 -0.05 -5.75
CA GLY A 93 1.25 0.03 -6.92
C GLY A 93 -0.19 -0.19 -6.50
N VAL A 94 -1.03 0.85 -6.56
CA VAL A 94 -2.41 0.76 -6.09
C VAL A 94 -3.38 0.48 -7.24
N ASN A 95 -4.31 -0.45 -7.00
CA ASN A 95 -5.42 -0.78 -7.89
C ASN A 95 -5.00 -1.00 -9.35
N PHE A 96 -3.84 -1.63 -9.58
CA PHE A 96 -3.36 -1.95 -10.93
C PHE A 96 -4.44 -2.68 -11.72
N ASP A 97 -4.74 -2.16 -12.91
CA ASP A 97 -5.72 -2.72 -13.82
C ASP A 97 -5.19 -4.01 -14.46
N GLN A 98 -5.97 -4.63 -15.33
CA GLN A 98 -5.61 -5.89 -16.01
C GLN A 98 -4.31 -5.83 -16.84
N HIS A 99 -3.81 -4.64 -17.16
CA HIS A 99 -2.58 -4.42 -17.91
C HIS A 99 -1.42 -4.01 -17.00
N MET A 100 -1.60 -4.12 -15.67
CA MET A 100 -0.64 -3.68 -14.65
C MET A 100 -0.41 -2.17 -14.65
N PHE A 101 -1.39 -1.38 -15.13
CA PHE A 101 -1.34 0.07 -15.05
C PHE A 101 -2.10 0.57 -13.84
N GLY A 102 -1.49 1.50 -13.10
CA GLY A 102 -2.12 2.23 -12.01
C GLY A 102 -1.18 3.26 -11.42
N LYS A 103 -1.57 3.80 -10.27
CA LYS A 103 -0.74 4.81 -9.58
C LYS A 103 0.33 4.10 -8.75
N GLU A 104 1.58 4.44 -9.05
CA GLU A 104 2.73 4.16 -8.20
C GLU A 104 2.93 5.33 -7.22
N VAL A 105 3.20 5.00 -5.97
CA VAL A 105 3.34 5.94 -4.85
C VAL A 105 4.35 5.38 -3.85
N THR A 106 5.07 6.27 -3.15
CA THR A 106 5.95 5.80 -2.07
C THR A 106 5.11 5.22 -0.92
N SER A 107 5.67 4.27 -0.19
CA SER A 107 4.97 3.63 0.92
C SER A 107 4.63 4.61 2.06
N LEU A 108 5.48 5.62 2.30
CA LEU A 108 5.21 6.68 3.26
C LEU A 108 4.12 7.65 2.78
N GLU A 109 4.18 8.14 1.54
CA GLU A 109 3.13 9.01 0.99
C GLU A 109 1.77 8.31 1.05
N LEU A 110 1.70 7.01 0.74
CA LEU A 110 0.48 6.22 0.89
C LEU A 110 0.00 6.14 2.34
N ALA A 111 0.93 5.94 3.30
CA ALA A 111 0.59 5.90 4.72
C ALA A 111 0.01 7.24 5.20
N GLU A 112 0.62 8.36 4.81
CA GLU A 112 0.15 9.72 5.13
C GLU A 112 -1.25 9.97 4.59
N ASP A 113 -1.50 9.63 3.32
CA ASP A 113 -2.81 9.80 2.69
C ASP A 113 -3.90 8.96 3.36
N LEU A 114 -3.58 7.72 3.75
CA LEU A 114 -4.50 6.85 4.49
C LEU A 114 -4.79 7.40 5.89
N ILE A 115 -3.76 7.87 6.61
CA ILE A 115 -3.91 8.50 7.93
C ILE A 115 -4.78 9.74 7.84
N GLN A 116 -4.51 10.63 6.88
CA GLN A 116 -5.29 11.82 6.64
C GLN A 116 -6.76 11.48 6.34
N GLN A 117 -7.03 10.45 5.54
CA GLN A 117 -8.38 9.99 5.26
C GLN A 117 -9.10 9.45 6.51
N LEU A 118 -8.38 8.74 7.38
CA LEU A 118 -8.93 8.25 8.66
C LEU A 118 -9.29 9.41 9.59
N GLU A 119 -8.42 10.43 9.70
CA GLU A 119 -8.66 11.66 10.47
C GLU A 119 -9.91 12.40 9.96
N GLN A 120 -9.98 12.65 8.64
CA GLN A 120 -11.07 13.41 8.03
C GLN A 120 -12.44 12.76 8.22
N ASN A 121 -12.49 11.43 8.21
CA ASN A 121 -13.72 10.66 8.38
C ASN A 121 -14.00 10.24 9.83
N LEU A 122 -13.13 10.64 10.78
CA LEU A 122 -13.23 10.25 12.19
C LEU A 122 -13.29 8.73 12.38
N ILE A 123 -12.55 7.98 11.56
CA ILE A 123 -12.52 6.52 11.59
C ILE A 123 -11.51 6.09 12.64
N ASN A 124 -11.99 5.56 13.76
CA ASN A 124 -11.11 5.02 14.79
C ASN A 124 -10.47 3.69 14.34
N ILE A 125 -9.16 3.55 14.51
CA ILE A 125 -8.42 2.31 14.28
C ILE A 125 -7.44 2.10 15.43
N GLU A 126 -7.26 0.85 15.85
CA GLU A 126 -6.35 0.50 16.94
C GLU A 126 -5.06 -0.04 16.35
N PHE A 127 -3.96 0.62 16.71
CA PHE A 127 -2.60 0.31 16.32
C PHE A 127 -1.95 -0.59 17.37
N LYS A 128 -1.05 -1.50 16.94
CA LYS A 128 -0.37 -2.43 17.85
C LYS A 128 0.93 -1.86 18.41
N ASN A 129 1.63 -1.08 17.60
CA ASN A 129 2.95 -0.54 17.89
C ASN A 129 2.91 0.94 18.25
N PHE A 130 1.80 1.63 17.93
CA PHE A 130 1.55 3.02 18.28
C PHE A 130 0.33 3.15 19.19
N LYS A 131 0.36 4.13 20.10
CA LYS A 131 -0.71 4.45 21.04
C LYS A 131 -1.96 4.96 20.34
N ASP A 132 -1.78 5.81 19.33
CA ASP A 132 -2.84 6.43 18.55
C ASP A 132 -2.33 6.92 17.19
N LEU A 133 -3.24 7.46 16.39
CA LEU A 133 -2.97 7.97 15.05
C LEU A 133 -1.99 9.16 15.04
N GLU A 134 -1.98 9.96 16.12
CA GLU A 134 -1.09 11.11 16.23
C GLU A 134 0.36 10.66 16.40
N GLU A 135 0.63 9.70 17.29
CA GLU A 135 1.98 9.15 17.49
C GLU A 135 2.55 8.53 16.20
N LEU A 136 1.72 7.79 15.46
CA LEU A 136 2.11 7.22 14.17
C LEU A 136 2.44 8.30 13.13
N LYS A 137 1.65 9.37 13.08
CA LYS A 137 1.85 10.50 12.17
C LYS A 137 3.12 11.29 12.50
N GLU A 138 3.39 11.52 13.79
CA GLU A 138 4.65 12.12 14.25
C GLU A 138 5.85 11.26 13.84
N TYR A 139 5.74 9.93 14.00
CA TYR A 139 6.78 9.00 13.57
C TYR A 139 7.04 9.08 12.06
N ILE A 140 6.00 8.99 11.22
CA ILE A 140 6.15 9.11 9.76
C ILE A 140 6.74 10.46 9.36
N SER A 141 6.30 11.55 9.98
CA SER A 141 6.85 12.89 9.74
C SER A 141 8.34 12.96 10.08
N SER A 142 8.80 12.24 11.11
CA SER A 142 10.22 12.20 11.47
C SER A 142 11.08 11.48 10.42
N LEU A 143 10.50 10.53 9.67
CA LEU A 143 11.21 9.81 8.59
C LEU A 143 11.42 10.70 7.36
N ASN A 144 10.44 11.53 7.00
CA ASN A 144 10.51 12.45 5.86
C ASN A 144 11.51 13.61 6.05
N ASN A 145 11.94 13.87 7.28
CA ASN A 145 12.87 14.96 7.63
C ASN A 145 14.34 14.52 7.77
N ASN A 146 14.65 13.24 7.53
CA ASN A 146 16.00 12.68 7.53
C ASN A 146 16.53 12.48 6.11
#